data_AF-A0A968WVZ3-F1
#
_entry.id   AF-A0A968WVZ3-F1
#
_cell.length_a   1.000
_cell.length_b   1.000
_cell.length_c   1.000
_cell.angle_alpha   90.00
_cell.angle_beta   90.00
_cell.angle_gamma   90.00
#
_symmetry.space_group_name_H-M   'P 1'
#
loop_
_entity.id
_entity.type
_entity.pdbx_description
1 polymer ?
#
loop_
_entity_poly.entity_id
_entity_poly.type
_entity_poly.pdbx_seq_one_letter_code
_entity_poly.pdbx_strand_id
1 'polypeptide(L)'
;MKYAGRSVRSVFDRRVDRFTKVRVHLFNAKYSDTKDLQIQVNPEFGNKSQARAQALKYARVMGRIPNCLRRNLKTVTIHDGFQPFGGGGRDVLIHTQQSIELYETAGILEETLVHEAVHAVLDRKYETSADWLAAQRQDPEFITTYARDNPTREDLAESFLFFLAATYRPERISVENLAIINSTIPARIQFFQSKNLNMKPVE
;
A
#
# COMPACT_ATOMS: atom_id res chain seq x y z
N MET A 1 -14.10 -1.52 14.40
CA MET A 1 -14.37 -0.35 13.52
C MET A 1 -15.57 0.47 14.01
N LYS A 2 -15.40 1.79 14.19
CA LYS A 2 -16.43 2.73 14.68
C LYS A 2 -16.89 3.65 13.55
N TYR A 3 -18.20 3.90 13.41
CA TYR A 3 -18.70 4.91 12.47
C TYR A 3 -18.58 6.30 13.09
N ALA A 4 -18.03 7.26 12.35
CA ALA A 4 -17.76 8.61 12.79
C ALA A 4 -18.68 9.66 12.13
N GLY A 5 -19.70 9.22 11.39
CA GLY A 5 -20.67 10.10 10.73
C GLY A 5 -20.30 10.39 9.28
N ARG A 6 -20.77 11.54 8.78
CA ARG A 6 -20.48 12.05 7.44
C ARG A 6 -19.89 13.44 7.55
N SER A 7 -18.92 13.75 6.71
CA SER A 7 -18.35 15.10 6.64
C SER A 7 -17.79 15.34 5.25
N VAL A 8 -17.70 16.62 4.86
CA VAL A 8 -16.96 17.00 3.67
C VAL A 8 -15.47 16.74 3.90
N ARG A 9 -14.81 16.13 2.92
CA ARG A 9 -13.37 15.89 2.84
C ARG A 9 -12.88 16.26 1.45
N SER A 10 -11.62 16.67 1.35
CA SER A 10 -10.93 16.82 0.07
C SER A 10 -10.25 15.49 -0.23
N VAL A 11 -10.75 14.76 -1.22
CA VAL A 11 -10.28 13.42 -1.59
C VAL A 11 -9.82 13.42 -3.04
N PHE A 12 -8.74 12.72 -3.35
CA PHE A 12 -8.29 12.58 -4.73
C PHE A 12 -9.15 11.54 -5.44
N ASP A 13 -9.73 11.89 -6.58
CA ASP A 13 -10.53 10.98 -7.40
C ASP A 13 -9.85 10.80 -8.76
N ARG A 14 -9.34 9.58 -9.00
CA ARG A 14 -8.58 9.27 -10.22
C ARG A 14 -9.44 9.28 -11.47
N ARG A 15 -10.76 9.11 -11.35
CA ARG A 15 -11.68 9.12 -12.49
C ARG A 15 -11.78 10.51 -13.14
N VAL A 16 -11.44 11.56 -12.39
CA VAL A 16 -11.42 12.96 -12.84
C VAL A 16 -10.05 13.64 -12.63
N ASP A 17 -9.07 12.85 -12.22
CA ASP A 17 -7.67 13.19 -11.95
C ASP A 17 -7.45 14.48 -11.13
N ARG A 18 -8.22 14.64 -10.04
CA ARG A 18 -8.10 15.81 -9.17
C ARG A 18 -8.65 15.57 -7.76
N PHE A 19 -8.28 16.46 -6.84
CA PHE A 19 -8.95 16.55 -5.55
C PHE A 19 -10.35 17.14 -5.68
N THR A 20 -11.32 16.49 -5.04
CA THR A 20 -12.73 16.89 -5.01
C THR A 20 -13.22 16.99 -3.58
N LYS A 21 -14.15 17.92 -3.32
CA LYS A 21 -14.80 18.07 -2.01
C LYS A 21 -16.05 17.20 -1.96
N VAL A 22 -16.00 16.13 -1.18
CA VAL A 22 -17.06 15.11 -1.13
C VAL A 22 -17.54 14.88 0.29
N ARG A 23 -18.85 14.75 0.50
CA ARG A 23 -19.45 14.39 1.80
C ARG A 23 -19.42 12.87 2.01
N VAL A 24 -18.25 12.37 2.38
CA VAL A 24 -17.94 10.96 2.60
C VAL A 24 -18.57 10.40 3.88
N HIS A 25 -18.74 9.07 3.92
CA HIS A 25 -18.92 8.31 5.15
C HIS A 25 -17.57 8.08 5.83
N LEU A 26 -17.50 8.31 7.13
CA LEU A 26 -16.27 8.17 7.90
C LEU A 26 -16.33 6.98 8.85
N PHE A 27 -15.30 6.15 8.82
CA PHE A 27 -15.11 5.05 9.74
C PHE A 27 -13.71 5.10 10.35
N ASN A 28 -13.59 4.81 11.64
CA ASN A 28 -12.30 4.65 12.29
C ASN A 28 -12.03 3.15 12.45
N ALA A 29 -11.05 2.65 11.71
CA ALA A 29 -10.48 1.32 11.89
C ALA A 29 -9.48 1.37 13.05
N LYS A 30 -9.61 0.41 13.98
CA LYS A 30 -8.74 0.30 15.15
C LYS A 30 -7.91 -0.96 15.02
N TYR A 31 -6.63 -0.83 15.24
CA TYR A 31 -5.68 -1.94 15.31
C TYR A 31 -4.98 -1.87 16.69
N SER A 32 -4.50 -3.01 17.19
CA SER A 32 -3.84 -3.07 18.51
C SER A 32 -2.46 -2.40 18.52
N ASP A 33 -1.87 -2.17 17.36
CA ASP A 33 -0.46 -1.81 17.16
C ASP A 33 -0.24 -0.41 16.56
N THR A 34 -1.31 0.31 16.21
CA THR A 34 -1.27 1.62 15.54
C THR A 34 -2.38 2.54 16.06
N LYS A 35 -2.29 3.83 15.71
CA LYS A 35 -3.41 4.77 15.90
C LYS A 35 -4.57 4.41 14.98
N ASP A 36 -5.76 4.91 15.31
CA ASP A 36 -6.95 4.77 14.47
C ASP A 36 -6.69 5.26 13.03
N LEU A 37 -6.98 4.42 12.04
CA LEU A 37 -6.94 4.74 10.62
C LEU A 37 -8.32 5.22 10.17
N GLN A 38 -8.40 6.42 9.58
CA GLN A 38 -9.68 6.97 9.11
C GLN A 38 -9.98 6.50 7.69
N ILE A 39 -11.02 5.71 7.53
CA ILE A 39 -11.51 5.25 6.23
C ILE A 39 -12.60 6.20 5.75
N GLN A 40 -12.39 6.76 4.57
CA GLN A 40 -13.28 7.70 3.89
C GLN A 40 -13.94 6.97 2.72
N VAL A 41 -15.24 6.74 2.81
CA VAL A 41 -15.99 6.04 1.76
C VAL A 41 -16.90 7.03 1.04
N ASN A 42 -16.75 7.13 -0.28
CA ASN A 42 -17.52 8.04 -1.12
C ASN A 42 -19.04 7.72 -1.03
N PRO A 43 -19.97 8.71 -1.04
CA PRO A 43 -21.42 8.51 -1.10
C PRO A 43 -21.98 7.57 -2.17
N GLU A 44 -21.22 7.28 -3.23
CA GLU A 44 -21.68 6.43 -4.35
C GLU A 44 -22.01 4.99 -3.94
N PHE A 45 -21.49 4.52 -2.80
CA PHE A 45 -21.88 3.23 -2.21
C PHE A 45 -23.26 3.25 -1.54
N GLY A 46 -24.05 4.32 -1.69
CA GLY A 46 -25.41 4.41 -1.19
C GLY A 46 -25.46 4.68 0.30
N ASN A 47 -25.98 3.73 1.08
CA ASN A 47 -26.26 3.95 2.50
C ASN A 47 -25.09 3.57 3.42
N LYS A 48 -25.20 3.93 4.71
CA LYS A 48 -24.18 3.65 5.74
C LYS A 48 -23.78 2.16 5.80
N SER A 49 -24.70 1.23 5.57
CA SER A 49 -24.43 -0.22 5.66
C SER A 49 -23.51 -0.67 4.52
N GLN A 50 -23.82 -0.26 3.30
CA GLN A 50 -23.02 -0.55 2.11
C GLN A 50 -21.63 0.11 2.20
N ALA A 51 -21.57 1.38 2.61
CA ALA A 51 -20.30 2.05 2.88
C ALA A 51 -19.47 1.34 3.98
N ARG A 52 -20.14 0.80 5.00
CA ARG A 52 -19.48 0.03 6.07
C ARG A 52 -18.90 -1.28 5.54
N ALA A 53 -19.58 -1.94 4.60
CA ALA A 53 -19.09 -3.19 4.00
C ALA A 53 -17.77 -2.96 3.26
N GLN A 54 -17.68 -1.90 2.45
CA GLN A 54 -16.43 -1.50 1.79
C GLN A 54 -15.33 -1.16 2.79
N ALA A 55 -15.65 -0.32 3.79
CA ALA A 55 -14.70 0.03 4.83
C ALA A 55 -14.16 -1.19 5.59
N LEU A 56 -15.02 -2.16 5.94
CA LEU A 56 -14.59 -3.39 6.63
C LEU A 56 -13.65 -4.25 5.80
N LYS A 57 -13.94 -4.41 4.50
CA LYS A 57 -13.14 -5.22 3.58
C LYS A 57 -11.69 -4.72 3.54
N TYR A 58 -11.50 -3.45 3.17
CA TYR A 58 -10.15 -2.91 3.05
C TYR A 58 -9.50 -2.66 4.41
N ALA A 59 -10.25 -2.33 5.47
CA ALA A 59 -9.69 -2.30 6.83
C ALA A 59 -9.06 -3.63 7.25
N ARG A 60 -9.68 -4.75 6.86
CA ARG A 60 -9.16 -6.09 7.17
C ARG A 60 -7.86 -6.37 6.42
N VAL A 61 -7.81 -6.09 5.12
CA VAL A 61 -6.58 -6.31 4.33
C VAL A 61 -5.46 -5.40 4.83
N MET A 62 -5.75 -4.11 5.05
CA MET A 62 -4.78 -3.20 5.68
C MET A 62 -4.29 -3.76 7.02
N GLY A 63 -5.17 -4.31 7.86
CA GLY A 63 -4.78 -4.88 9.15
C GLY A 63 -3.72 -6.00 9.11
N ARG A 64 -3.53 -6.64 7.95
CA ARG A 64 -2.54 -7.71 7.74
C ARG A 64 -1.18 -7.19 7.31
N ILE A 65 -1.13 -6.00 6.71
CA ILE A 65 0.13 -5.44 6.22
C ILE A 65 1.02 -4.97 7.40
N PRO A 66 2.35 -4.93 7.20
CA PRO A 66 3.31 -4.50 8.21
C PRO A 66 2.98 -3.18 8.90
N ASN A 67 3.22 -3.11 10.20
CA ASN A 67 3.03 -1.90 11.00
C ASN A 67 3.79 -0.69 10.42
N CYS A 68 5.01 -0.91 9.91
CA CYS A 68 5.81 0.15 9.31
C CYS A 68 5.10 0.88 8.16
N LEU A 69 4.23 0.19 7.42
CA LEU A 69 3.43 0.72 6.33
C LEU A 69 2.11 1.35 6.78
N ARG A 70 1.58 0.95 7.94
CA ARG A 70 0.31 1.48 8.48
C ARG A 70 0.44 2.61 9.47
N ARG A 71 1.45 2.57 10.34
CA ARG A 71 1.51 3.41 11.55
C ARG A 71 1.46 4.91 11.27
N ASN A 72 1.89 5.31 10.08
CA ASN A 72 1.93 6.70 9.63
C ASN A 72 0.87 7.03 8.57
N LEU A 73 0.06 6.06 8.14
CA LEU A 73 -1.11 6.35 7.32
C LEU A 73 -2.12 7.14 8.15
N LYS A 74 -2.73 8.13 7.51
CA LYS A 74 -3.82 8.90 8.11
C LYS A 74 -5.15 8.38 7.63
N THR A 75 -5.24 8.08 6.34
CA THR A 75 -6.51 7.81 5.70
C THR A 75 -6.41 6.67 4.68
N VAL A 76 -7.57 6.07 4.40
CA VAL A 76 -7.81 5.26 3.21
C VAL A 76 -9.05 5.83 2.54
N THR A 77 -8.96 6.19 1.27
CA THR A 77 -10.05 6.75 0.49
C THR A 77 -10.59 5.69 -0.47
N ILE A 78 -11.89 5.41 -0.39
CA ILE A 78 -12.55 4.37 -1.19
C ILE A 78 -13.57 5.02 -2.12
N HIS A 79 -13.33 4.84 -3.41
CA HIS A 79 -14.19 5.18 -4.53
C HIS A 79 -14.72 3.91 -5.19
N ASP A 80 -15.88 4.03 -5.83
CA ASP A 80 -16.33 3.10 -6.86
C ASP A 80 -15.66 3.45 -8.20
N GLY A 81 -15.72 2.54 -9.16
CA GLY A 81 -15.17 2.70 -10.49
C GLY A 81 -13.91 1.87 -10.74
N PHE A 82 -13.49 1.89 -12.00
CA PHE A 82 -12.38 1.08 -12.53
C PHE A 82 -11.17 1.98 -12.80
N GLN A 83 -10.34 2.15 -11.77
CA GLN A 83 -9.08 2.89 -11.84
C GLN A 83 -8.04 2.23 -10.93
N PRO A 84 -6.74 2.33 -11.21
CA PRO A 84 -5.70 1.80 -10.33
C PRO A 84 -5.77 2.37 -8.91
N PHE A 85 -5.26 1.60 -7.95
CA PHE A 85 -5.02 2.12 -6.60
C PHE A 85 -3.88 3.15 -6.60
N GLY A 86 -3.73 3.89 -5.51
CA GLY A 86 -2.69 4.91 -5.40
C GLY A 86 -2.28 5.18 -3.97
N GLY A 87 -1.02 5.54 -3.76
CA GLY A 87 -0.47 5.94 -2.49
C GLY A 87 0.10 7.35 -2.54
N GLY A 88 -0.16 8.15 -1.51
CA GLY A 88 0.42 9.50 -1.44
C GLY A 88 -0.16 10.33 -0.30
N GLY A 89 0.63 11.27 0.23
CA GLY A 89 0.13 12.20 1.25
C GLY A 89 -0.32 11.54 2.57
N ARG A 90 0.13 10.31 2.85
CA ARG A 90 -0.37 9.43 3.93
C ARG A 90 -1.81 8.94 3.74
N ASP A 91 -2.26 8.83 2.49
CA ASP A 91 -3.51 8.21 2.07
C ASP A 91 -3.22 7.02 1.15
N VAL A 92 -4.09 6.01 1.21
CA VAL A 92 -4.20 4.97 0.18
C VAL A 92 -5.55 5.12 -0.51
N LEU A 93 -5.52 5.27 -1.82
CA LEU A 93 -6.66 5.43 -2.71
C LEU A 93 -7.06 4.08 -3.30
N ILE A 94 -8.35 3.76 -3.20
CA ILE A 94 -8.92 2.48 -3.61
C ILE A 94 -10.11 2.74 -4.54
N HIS A 95 -10.16 1.99 -5.64
CA HIS A 95 -11.28 1.97 -6.56
C HIS A 95 -11.85 0.55 -6.65
N THR A 96 -13.10 0.36 -6.25
CA THR A 96 -13.60 -0.99 -5.95
C THR A 96 -13.79 -1.89 -7.16
N GLN A 97 -14.08 -1.37 -8.36
CA GLN A 97 -14.24 -2.23 -9.54
C GLN A 97 -12.88 -2.78 -9.99
N GLN A 98 -11.83 -1.93 -9.99
CA GLN A 98 -10.45 -2.39 -10.23
C GLN A 98 -10.04 -3.50 -9.27
N SER A 99 -10.37 -3.34 -7.97
CA SER A 99 -10.10 -4.36 -6.95
C SER A 99 -10.77 -5.68 -7.29
N ILE A 100 -12.09 -5.65 -7.54
CA ILE A 100 -12.90 -6.85 -7.73
C ILE A 100 -12.54 -7.55 -9.04
N GLU A 101 -12.37 -6.80 -10.11
CA GLU A 101 -12.19 -7.38 -11.45
C GLU A 101 -10.76 -7.85 -11.69
N LEU A 102 -9.75 -7.15 -11.14
CA LEU A 102 -8.35 -7.45 -11.43
C LEU A 102 -7.59 -7.94 -10.20
N TYR A 103 -7.52 -7.16 -9.12
CA TYR A 103 -6.58 -7.46 -8.03
C TYR A 103 -7.02 -8.66 -7.19
N GLU A 104 -8.31 -8.80 -6.91
CA GLU A 104 -8.86 -9.95 -6.18
C GLU A 104 -8.88 -11.19 -7.07
N THR A 105 -9.27 -11.05 -8.34
CA THR A 105 -9.25 -12.14 -9.32
C THR A 105 -7.84 -12.72 -9.48
N ALA A 106 -6.83 -11.86 -9.52
CA ALA A 106 -5.43 -12.27 -9.61
C ALA A 106 -4.81 -12.66 -8.25
N GLY A 107 -5.51 -12.44 -7.13
CA GLY A 107 -5.01 -12.74 -5.79
C GLY A 107 -3.92 -11.79 -5.30
N ILE A 108 -3.80 -10.59 -5.86
CA ILE A 108 -2.73 -9.60 -5.59
C ILE A 108 -3.20 -8.34 -4.83
N LEU A 109 -4.40 -8.38 -4.22
CA LEU A 109 -4.96 -7.21 -3.54
C LEU A 109 -4.08 -6.75 -2.37
N GLU A 110 -3.52 -7.68 -1.60
CA GLU A 110 -2.71 -7.34 -0.44
C GLU A 110 -1.35 -6.77 -0.87
N GLU A 111 -0.73 -7.38 -1.87
CA GLU A 111 0.51 -6.92 -2.51
C GLU A 111 0.34 -5.52 -3.09
N THR A 112 -0.79 -5.26 -3.76
CA THR A 112 -1.10 -3.92 -4.28
C THR A 112 -1.21 -2.91 -3.14
N LEU A 113 -1.88 -3.24 -2.03
CA LEU A 113 -2.00 -2.34 -0.88
C LEU A 113 -0.67 -2.14 -0.14
N VAL A 114 0.20 -3.14 -0.10
CA VAL A 114 1.57 -3.01 0.41
C VAL A 114 2.35 -2.01 -0.44
N HIS A 115 2.32 -2.16 -1.77
CA HIS A 115 2.96 -1.25 -2.72
C HIS A 115 2.48 0.20 -2.51
N GLU A 116 1.17 0.44 -2.53
CA GLU A 116 0.63 1.80 -2.34
C GLU A 116 0.92 2.37 -0.94
N ALA A 117 0.97 1.52 0.08
CA ALA A 117 1.32 1.99 1.41
C ALA A 117 2.80 2.41 1.51
N VAL A 118 3.71 1.78 0.75
CA VAL A 118 5.11 2.25 0.63
C VAL A 118 5.13 3.67 0.09
N HIS A 119 4.42 3.94 -1.02
CA HIS A 119 4.31 5.30 -1.56
C HIS A 119 3.77 6.30 -0.54
N ALA A 120 2.74 5.89 0.18
CA ALA A 120 2.06 6.77 1.12
C ALA A 120 2.92 7.15 2.35
N VAL A 121 3.88 6.30 2.77
CA VAL A 121 4.57 6.48 4.06
C VAL A 121 6.09 6.39 4.04
N LEU A 122 6.71 5.72 3.08
CA LEU A 122 8.15 5.44 3.03
C LEU A 122 8.88 6.27 1.98
N ASP A 123 8.29 6.54 0.81
CA ASP A 123 8.95 7.28 -0.29
C ASP A 123 9.59 8.57 0.20
N ARG A 124 8.80 9.43 0.85
CA ARG A 124 9.26 10.72 1.40
C ARG A 124 10.49 10.59 2.30
N LYS A 125 10.70 9.44 2.92
CA LYS A 125 11.84 9.19 3.81
C LYS A 125 13.05 8.61 3.06
N TYR A 126 12.83 7.76 2.06
CA TYR A 126 13.86 6.87 1.55
C TYR A 126 14.13 6.99 0.04
N GLU A 127 13.15 7.33 -0.78
CA GLU A 127 13.26 7.34 -2.25
C GLU A 127 14.45 8.17 -2.76
N THR A 128 14.80 9.25 -2.04
CA THR A 128 15.93 10.13 -2.36
C THR A 128 17.07 10.07 -1.34
N SER A 129 17.04 9.12 -0.40
CA SER A 129 18.08 9.01 0.62
C SER A 129 19.36 8.43 0.04
N ALA A 130 20.52 8.93 0.49
CA ALA A 130 21.81 8.56 -0.08
C ALA A 130 22.11 7.06 0.01
N ASP A 131 21.67 6.41 1.09
CA ASP A 131 21.80 4.98 1.33
C ASP A 131 20.86 4.12 0.45
N TRP A 132 19.65 4.60 0.13
CA TRP A 132 18.77 3.94 -0.84
C TRP A 132 19.37 4.01 -2.25
N LEU A 133 19.77 5.21 -2.67
CA LEU A 133 20.38 5.42 -3.98
C LEU A 133 21.71 4.64 -4.11
N ALA A 134 22.45 4.46 -3.01
CA ALA A 134 23.62 3.60 -3.00
C ALA A 134 23.25 2.12 -3.18
N ALA A 135 22.23 1.62 -2.49
CA ALA A 135 21.74 0.26 -2.65
C ALA A 135 21.23 0.00 -4.08
N GLN A 136 20.44 0.93 -4.64
CA GLN A 136 19.96 0.86 -6.02
C GLN A 136 21.10 0.75 -7.05
N ARG A 137 22.21 1.49 -6.86
CA ARG A 137 23.39 1.44 -7.75
C ARG A 137 24.26 0.19 -7.55
N GLN A 138 24.20 -0.44 -6.38
CA GLN A 138 25.02 -1.60 -6.05
C GLN A 138 24.41 -2.90 -6.58
N ASP A 139 23.08 -2.94 -6.66
CA ASP A 139 22.38 -4.10 -7.20
C ASP A 139 22.58 -4.23 -8.72
N PRO A 140 22.65 -5.46 -9.24
CA PRO A 140 22.89 -5.72 -10.65
C PRO A 140 21.76 -5.28 -11.57
N GLU A 141 20.50 -5.28 -11.08
CA GLU A 141 19.32 -5.00 -11.90
C GLU A 141 18.13 -4.56 -11.02
N PHE A 142 17.02 -4.19 -11.65
CA PHE A 142 15.73 -3.97 -11.00
C PHE A 142 14.92 -5.27 -10.94
N ILE A 143 14.16 -5.45 -9.87
CA ILE A 143 13.40 -6.70 -9.65
C ILE A 143 12.19 -6.86 -10.60
N THR A 144 11.67 -5.75 -11.13
CA THR A 144 10.61 -5.74 -12.16
C THR A 144 10.92 -4.74 -13.27
N THR A 145 10.30 -4.93 -14.44
CA THR A 145 10.39 -3.97 -15.54
C THR A 145 9.77 -2.63 -15.17
N TYR A 146 8.70 -2.63 -14.35
CA TYR A 146 8.06 -1.40 -13.89
C TYR A 146 8.98 -0.57 -12.99
N ALA A 147 9.70 -1.22 -12.06
CA ALA A 147 10.74 -0.59 -11.25
C ALA A 147 11.87 -0.02 -12.12
N ARG A 148 12.35 -0.79 -13.12
CA ARG A 148 13.41 -0.35 -14.04
C ARG A 148 13.01 0.88 -14.84
N ASP A 149 11.79 0.89 -15.36
CA ASP A 149 11.31 1.95 -16.24
C ASP A 149 10.91 3.21 -15.44
N ASN A 150 10.71 3.08 -14.11
CA ASN A 150 10.35 4.18 -13.19
C ASN A 150 11.21 4.15 -11.91
N PRO A 151 12.55 4.23 -12.01
CA PRO A 151 13.45 3.87 -10.90
C PRO A 151 13.45 4.88 -9.75
N THR A 152 13.04 6.12 -10.03
CA THR A 152 12.94 7.19 -9.03
C THR A 152 11.55 7.32 -8.43
N ARG A 153 10.66 6.36 -8.68
CA ARG A 153 9.28 6.37 -8.18
C ARG A 153 8.84 4.99 -7.69
N GLU A 154 9.06 3.96 -8.49
CA GLU A 154 8.44 2.65 -8.29
C GLU A 154 9.39 1.63 -7.66
N ASP A 155 10.71 1.80 -7.81
CA ASP A 155 11.69 0.82 -7.36
C ASP A 155 11.65 0.56 -5.85
N LEU A 156 11.38 1.59 -5.03
CA LEU A 156 11.27 1.40 -3.58
C LEU A 156 10.05 0.54 -3.21
N ALA A 157 8.90 0.81 -3.82
CA ALA A 157 7.64 0.09 -3.57
C ALA A 157 7.71 -1.35 -4.07
N GLU A 158 8.20 -1.54 -5.30
CA GLU A 158 8.42 -2.85 -5.91
C GLU A 158 9.42 -3.67 -5.09
N SER A 159 10.60 -3.12 -4.79
CA SER A 159 11.62 -3.83 -4.01
C SER A 159 11.15 -4.19 -2.61
N PHE A 160 10.27 -3.39 -1.99
CA PHE A 160 9.72 -3.71 -0.66
C PHE A 160 8.86 -4.99 -0.69
N LEU A 161 8.09 -5.22 -1.77
CA LEU A 161 7.29 -6.45 -1.91
C LEU A 161 8.18 -7.70 -1.91
N PHE A 162 9.24 -7.67 -2.71
CA PHE A 162 10.17 -8.80 -2.81
C PHE A 162 11.02 -8.96 -1.56
N PHE A 163 11.40 -7.87 -0.89
CA PHE A 163 11.99 -7.92 0.44
C PHE A 163 11.06 -8.60 1.46
N LEU A 164 9.77 -8.25 1.46
CA LEU A 164 8.77 -8.86 2.34
C LEU A 164 8.66 -10.37 2.07
N ALA A 165 8.51 -10.75 0.80
CA ALA A 165 8.42 -12.15 0.40
C ALA A 165 9.68 -12.95 0.77
N ALA A 166 10.86 -12.48 0.37
CA ALA A 166 12.11 -13.20 0.60
C ALA A 166 12.52 -13.30 2.07
N THR A 167 12.22 -12.27 2.88
CA THR A 167 12.69 -12.21 4.27
C THR A 167 11.69 -12.76 5.27
N TYR A 168 10.38 -12.55 5.03
CA TYR A 168 9.35 -12.88 6.02
C TYR A 168 8.40 -13.98 5.58
N ARG A 169 8.37 -14.33 4.28
CA ARG A 169 7.54 -15.39 3.71
C ARG A 169 8.27 -16.25 2.67
N PRO A 170 9.55 -16.64 2.87
CA PRO A 170 10.28 -17.40 1.86
C PRO A 170 9.61 -18.74 1.52
N GLU A 171 8.86 -19.32 2.44
CA GLU A 171 8.09 -20.56 2.26
C GLU A 171 6.87 -20.41 1.32
N ARG A 172 6.49 -19.18 0.98
CA ARG A 172 5.36 -18.87 0.10
C ARG A 172 5.76 -18.67 -1.36
N ILE A 173 7.06 -18.66 -1.65
CA ILE A 173 7.60 -18.52 -3.01
C ILE A 173 8.49 -19.73 -3.34
N SER A 174 8.71 -20.00 -4.62
CA SER A 174 9.59 -21.09 -5.03
C SER A 174 11.05 -20.79 -4.69
N VAL A 175 11.86 -21.83 -4.54
CA VAL A 175 13.31 -21.69 -4.27
C VAL A 175 14.00 -20.92 -5.40
N GLU A 176 13.56 -21.12 -6.65
CA GLU A 176 14.07 -20.42 -7.82
C GLU A 176 13.75 -18.93 -7.75
N ASN A 177 12.51 -18.56 -7.41
CA ASN A 177 12.14 -17.15 -7.24
C ASN A 177 12.89 -16.49 -6.08
N LEU A 178 13.06 -17.20 -4.96
CA LEU A 178 13.85 -16.70 -3.84
C LEU A 178 15.32 -16.46 -4.25
N ALA A 179 15.91 -17.36 -5.03
CA ALA A 179 17.26 -17.20 -5.56
C ALA A 179 17.36 -16.01 -6.54
N ILE A 180 16.37 -15.83 -7.41
CA ILE A 180 16.30 -14.67 -8.32
C ILE A 180 16.24 -13.38 -7.51
N ILE A 181 15.35 -13.28 -6.51
CA ILE A 181 15.23 -12.07 -5.68
C ILE A 181 16.56 -11.76 -4.98
N ASN A 182 17.15 -12.75 -4.30
CA ASN A 182 18.37 -12.56 -3.52
C ASN A 182 19.61 -12.26 -4.39
N SER A 183 19.63 -12.69 -5.65
CA SER A 183 20.72 -12.37 -6.59
C SER A 183 20.48 -11.05 -7.34
N THR A 184 19.22 -10.64 -7.55
CA THR A 184 18.86 -9.44 -8.32
C THR A 184 18.93 -8.18 -7.48
N ILE A 185 18.46 -8.20 -6.22
CA ILE A 185 18.37 -7.00 -5.37
C ILE A 185 18.97 -7.15 -3.93
N PRO A 186 20.14 -7.79 -3.75
CA PRO A 186 20.70 -8.04 -2.41
C PRO A 186 20.95 -6.77 -1.58
N ALA A 187 21.44 -5.69 -2.18
CA ALA A 187 21.74 -4.44 -1.50
C ALA A 187 20.45 -3.70 -1.07
N ARG A 188 19.39 -3.69 -1.90
CA ARG A 188 18.09 -3.14 -1.50
C ARG A 188 17.43 -3.95 -0.37
N ILE A 189 17.57 -5.28 -0.37
CA ILE A 189 17.14 -6.12 0.76
C ILE A 189 17.87 -5.72 2.04
N GLN A 190 19.20 -5.62 1.98
CA GLN A 190 20.03 -5.20 3.12
C GLN A 190 19.66 -3.79 3.59
N PHE A 191 19.34 -2.88 2.67
CA PHE A 191 18.86 -1.54 2.99
C PHE A 191 17.62 -1.61 3.88
N PHE A 192 16.59 -2.39 3.53
CA PHE A 192 15.39 -2.50 4.35
C PHE A 192 15.66 -3.15 5.71
N GLN A 193 16.47 -4.20 5.75
CA GLN A 193 16.88 -4.85 7.00
C GLN A 193 17.59 -3.86 7.95
N SER A 194 18.39 -2.94 7.41
CA SER A 194 19.10 -1.92 8.21
C SER A 194 18.18 -0.88 8.85
N LYS A 195 16.93 -0.72 8.37
CA LYS A 195 16.03 0.36 8.83
C LYS A 195 15.31 0.05 10.15
N ASN A 196 15.47 -1.16 10.68
CA ASN A 196 14.82 -1.62 11.91
C ASN A 196 13.30 -1.32 11.88
N LEU A 197 12.65 -1.63 10.75
CA LEU A 197 11.23 -1.40 10.56
C LEU A 197 10.43 -2.38 11.43
N ASN A 198 9.33 -1.90 12.03
CA ASN A 198 8.38 -2.80 12.67
C ASN A 198 7.59 -3.54 11.59
N MET A 199 8.01 -4.77 11.29
CA MET A 199 7.40 -5.56 10.23
C MET A 199 6.17 -6.33 10.67
N LYS A 200 5.89 -6.48 11.97
CA LYS A 200 4.71 -7.23 12.42
C LYS A 200 3.45 -6.38 12.33
N PRO A 201 2.27 -6.95 12.05
CA PRO A 201 2.08 -8.31 11.55
C PRO A 201 2.63 -8.43 10.12
N VAL A 202 3.17 -9.61 9.82
CA VAL A 202 3.22 -10.13 8.46
C VAL A 202 2.36 -11.37 8.59
N GLU A 203 1.26 -11.47 7.85
CA GLU A 203 0.38 -12.66 7.80
C GLU A 203 0.56 -13.40 6.47
#